data_AF-A0A947NNV3-F1
#
_entry.id   AF-A0A947NNV3-F1
#
_cell.length_a   1.000
_cell.length_b   1.000
_cell.length_c   1.000
_cell.angle_alpha   90.00
_cell.angle_beta   90.00
_cell.angle_gamma   90.00
#
_symmetry.space_group_name_H-M   'P 1'
#
loop_
_entity.id
_entity.type
_entity.pdbx_description
1 polymer ?
#
loop_
_entity_poly.entity_id
_entity_poly.type
_entity_poly.pdbx_seq_one_letter_code
_entity_poly.pdbx_strand_id
1 'polypeptide(L)'
;MPRKKKRRLTKDEIEEIREWMEKSPHGNKPNIRQIAKRYGVNQPSVVKSLGGWKGIKRGKPEPPPRSEFGEMLRGVENPQIPGYTTEIELDNI
;
A
#
# COMPACT_ATOMS: atom_id res chain seq x y z
N MET A 1 -11.18 -27.83 -26.89
CA MET A 1 -11.55 -26.51 -26.32
C MET A 1 -10.60 -25.44 -26.86
N PRO A 2 -11.00 -24.59 -27.82
CA PRO A 2 -10.15 -23.49 -28.27
C PRO A 2 -9.96 -22.47 -27.13
N ARG A 3 -8.70 -22.14 -26.82
CA ARG A 3 -8.39 -21.12 -25.80
C ARG A 3 -8.91 -19.77 -26.29
N LYS A 4 -9.85 -19.16 -25.56
CA LYS A 4 -10.35 -17.81 -25.86
C LYS A 4 -9.15 -16.85 -25.96
N LYS A 5 -8.98 -16.19 -27.11
CA LYS A 5 -7.92 -15.18 -27.31
C LYS A 5 -8.10 -14.09 -26.25
N LYS A 6 -7.05 -13.86 -25.46
CA LYS A 6 -7.06 -12.79 -24.45
C LYS A 6 -6.97 -11.45 -25.17
N ARG A 7 -7.94 -10.55 -24.94
CA ARG A 7 -7.91 -9.17 -25.44
C ARG A 7 -6.62 -8.49 -24.97
N ARG A 8 -5.99 -7.73 -25.86
CA ARG A 8 -4.81 -6.91 -25.58
C ARG A 8 -5.21 -5.45 -25.71
N LEU A 9 -4.57 -4.60 -24.92
CA LEU A 9 -4.75 -3.15 -25.03
C LEU A 9 -4.15 -2.65 -26.35
N THR A 10 -4.83 -1.70 -27.01
CA THR A 10 -4.28 -0.96 -28.16
C THR A 10 -3.33 0.14 -27.68
N LYS A 11 -2.64 0.80 -28.62
CA LYS A 11 -1.74 1.92 -28.28
C LYS A 11 -2.53 3.11 -27.72
N ASP A 12 -3.67 3.42 -28.34
CA ASP A 12 -4.54 4.52 -27.94
C ASP A 12 -5.07 4.32 -26.51
N GLU A 13 -5.53 3.10 -26.18
CA GLU A 13 -5.97 2.76 -24.82
C GLU A 13 -4.82 2.90 -23.80
N ILE A 14 -3.57 2.60 -24.19
CA ILE A 14 -2.41 2.75 -23.31
C ILE A 14 -2.11 4.24 -23.05
N GLU A 15 -2.24 5.08 -24.06
CA GLU A 15 -2.05 6.53 -23.94
C GLU A 15 -3.14 7.16 -23.07
N GLU A 16 -4.40 6.80 -23.25
CA GLU A 16 -5.50 7.22 -22.37
C GLU A 16 -5.25 6.83 -20.91
N ILE A 17 -4.77 5.60 -20.66
CA ILE A 17 -4.45 5.14 -19.31
C ILE A 17 -3.33 5.98 -18.71
N ARG A 18 -2.29 6.32 -19.48
CA ARG A 18 -1.17 7.16 -19.01
C ARG A 18 -1.65 8.56 -18.67
N GLU A 19 -2.43 9.17 -19.55
CA GLU A 19 -3.00 10.50 -19.34
C GLU A 19 -3.92 10.50 -18.11
N TRP A 20 -4.72 9.44 -17.92
CA TRP A 20 -5.56 9.29 -16.73
C TRP A 20 -4.73 9.17 -15.44
N MET A 21 -3.61 8.44 -15.46
CA MET A 21 -2.70 8.37 -14.31
C MET A 21 -2.02 9.70 -14.00
N GLU A 22 -1.74 10.52 -15.01
CA GLU A 22 -1.07 11.81 -14.89
C GLU A 22 -2.02 12.91 -14.42
N LYS A 23 -3.25 12.96 -14.95
CA LYS A 23 -4.29 13.91 -14.54
C LYS A 23 -4.86 13.63 -13.15
N SER A 24 -4.72 12.40 -12.64
CA SER A 24 -5.28 12.03 -11.35
C SER A 24 -4.43 12.55 -10.19
N PRO A 25 -5.04 13.18 -9.16
CA PRO A 25 -4.31 13.64 -7.99
C PRO A 25 -3.69 12.45 -7.25
N HIS A 26 -2.58 12.68 -6.54
CA HIS A 26 -1.74 11.63 -5.94
C HIS A 26 -2.51 10.62 -5.08
N GLY A 27 -3.56 11.04 -4.38
CA GLY A 27 -4.42 10.17 -3.56
C GLY A 27 -5.48 9.37 -4.33
N ASN A 28 -5.85 9.78 -5.55
CA ASN A 28 -6.92 9.15 -6.35
C ASN A 28 -6.41 8.57 -7.67
N LYS A 29 -5.14 8.15 -7.73
CA LYS A 29 -4.61 7.51 -8.93
C LYS A 29 -5.36 6.21 -9.22
N PRO A 30 -5.77 5.98 -10.49
CA PRO A 30 -6.51 4.79 -10.87
C PRO A 30 -5.67 3.54 -10.63
N ASN A 31 -6.28 2.55 -9.98
CA ASN A 31 -5.59 1.29 -9.71
C ASN A 31 -5.64 0.35 -10.93
N ILE A 32 -4.71 -0.60 -10.99
CA ILE A 32 -4.61 -1.58 -12.09
C ILE A 32 -5.90 -2.40 -12.25
N ARG A 33 -6.61 -2.69 -11.14
CA ARG A 33 -7.86 -3.46 -11.19
C ARG A 33 -8.98 -2.67 -11.85
N GLN A 34 -9.09 -1.37 -11.57
CA GLN A 34 -10.05 -0.45 -12.15
C GLN A 34 -9.79 -0.30 -13.65
N ILE A 35 -8.52 -0.12 -14.04
CA ILE A 35 -8.11 -0.05 -15.45
C ILE A 35 -8.46 -1.37 -16.16
N ALA A 36 -8.07 -2.51 -15.58
CA ALA A 36 -8.38 -3.83 -16.13
C ALA A 36 -9.89 -4.04 -16.33
N LYS A 37 -10.71 -3.62 -15.35
CA LYS A 37 -12.17 -3.68 -15.42
C LYS A 37 -12.74 -2.77 -16.51
N ARG A 38 -12.24 -1.53 -16.60
CA ARG A 38 -12.69 -0.54 -17.59
C ARG A 38 -12.46 -0.99 -19.02
N TYR A 39 -11.29 -1.58 -19.30
CA TYR A 39 -10.92 -2.03 -20.64
C TYR A 39 -11.20 -3.52 -20.89
N GLY A 40 -11.81 -4.24 -19.94
CA GLY A 40 -12.15 -5.67 -20.10
C GLY A 40 -10.94 -6.56 -20.39
N VAL A 41 -9.78 -6.25 -19.81
CA VAL A 41 -8.53 -6.98 -19.98
C VAL A 41 -8.04 -7.53 -18.64
N ASN A 42 -7.20 -8.56 -18.66
CA ASN A 42 -6.60 -9.08 -17.43
C ASN A 42 -5.56 -8.09 -16.87
N GLN A 43 -5.48 -8.00 -15.54
CA GLN A 43 -4.52 -7.12 -14.85
C GLN A 43 -3.05 -7.28 -15.30
N PRO A 44 -2.52 -8.51 -15.51
CA PRO A 44 -1.15 -8.67 -16.00
C PRO A 44 -0.94 -8.09 -17.39
N SER A 45 -1.97 -8.10 -18.25
CA SER A 45 -1.90 -7.48 -19.58
C SER A 45 -1.74 -5.96 -19.46
N VAL A 46 -2.49 -5.32 -18.55
CA VAL A 46 -2.37 -3.88 -18.27
C VAL A 46 -0.96 -3.54 -17.82
N VAL A 47 -0.43 -4.28 -16.85
CA VAL A 47 0.92 -4.06 -16.31
C VAL A 47 1.98 -4.21 -17.40
N LYS A 48 1.87 -5.26 -18.24
CA LYS A 48 2.82 -5.49 -19.34
C LYS A 48 2.75 -4.37 -20.38
N SER A 49 1.56 -3.92 -20.74
CA SER A 49 1.34 -2.83 -21.69
C SER A 49 1.90 -1.49 -21.20
N LEU A 50 1.89 -1.24 -19.90
CA LEU A 50 2.42 -0.01 -19.30
C LEU A 50 3.95 -0.02 -19.07
N GLY A 51 4.66 -1.06 -19.50
CA GLY A 51 6.10 -1.18 -19.27
C GLY A 51 6.47 -1.80 -17.92
N GLY A 52 5.57 -2.58 -17.32
CA GLY A 52 5.76 -3.25 -16.05
C GLY A 52 5.45 -2.37 -14.84
N TRP A 53 5.82 -2.84 -13.65
CA TRP A 53 5.59 -2.11 -12.39
C TRP A 53 6.35 -0.79 -12.30
N LYS A 54 7.43 -0.61 -13.09
CA LYS A 54 8.20 0.65 -13.17
C LYS A 54 7.41 1.78 -13.86
N GLY A 55 6.55 1.45 -14.83
CA GLY A 55 5.69 2.44 -15.50
C GLY A 55 4.52 2.92 -14.64
N ILE A 56 4.22 2.19 -13.55
CA ILE A 56 3.15 2.50 -12.62
C ILE A 56 3.79 3.22 -11.44
N LYS A 57 4.03 4.54 -11.59
CA LYS A 57 4.48 5.40 -10.50
C LYS A 57 3.39 5.48 -9.43
N ARG A 58 3.33 4.46 -8.57
CA ARG A 58 2.67 4.54 -7.27
C ARG A 58 3.47 5.57 -6.49
N GLY A 59 2.89 6.74 -6.25
CA GLY A 59 3.43 7.60 -5.20
C GLY A 59 3.54 6.71 -3.96
N LYS A 60 4.71 6.68 -3.31
CA LYS A 60 4.76 6.09 -1.97
C LYS A 60 3.61 6.73 -1.20
N PRO A 61 2.77 5.97 -0.49
CA PRO A 61 1.83 6.60 0.43
C PRO A 61 2.67 7.52 1.30
N GLU A 62 2.37 8.82 1.27
CA GLU A 62 3.01 9.74 2.18
C GLU A 62 2.75 9.19 3.57
N PRO A 63 3.80 8.98 4.39
CA PRO A 63 3.58 8.56 5.76
C PRO A 63 2.62 9.59 6.38
N PRO A 64 1.60 9.15 7.15
CA PRO A 64 0.75 10.10 7.84
C PRO A 64 1.65 11.08 8.62
N PRO A 65 1.31 12.38 8.66
CA PRO A 65 2.07 13.34 9.44
C PRO A 65 2.24 12.76 10.85
N ARG A 66 3.49 12.76 11.35
CA ARG A 66 3.79 12.27 12.70
C ARG A 66 2.78 12.89 13.66
N SER A 67 1.94 12.07 14.27
CA SER A 67 1.08 12.55 15.33
C SER A 67 1.96 13.03 16.48
N GLU A 68 1.63 14.19 17.05
CA GLU A 68 2.32 14.75 18.22
C GLU A 68 2.28 13.81 19.45
N PHE A 69 1.42 12.80 19.41
CA PHE A 69 1.37 11.72 20.40
C PHE A 69 2.68 10.90 20.47
N GLY A 70 3.44 10.81 19.39
CA GLY A 70 4.76 10.15 19.35
C GLY A 70 5.89 11.00 19.95
N GLU A 71 5.69 12.30 20.15
CA GLU A 71 6.63 13.18 20.87
C GLU A 71 6.39 13.15 22.38
N MET A 72 5.13 13.03 22.84
CA MET A 72 4.82 12.83 24.26
C MET A 72 5.46 11.56 24.86
N LEU A 73 5.61 10.49 24.06
CA LEU A 73 6.24 9.24 24.50
C LEU A 73 7.78 9.24 24.47
N ARG A 74 8.43 10.25 23.87
CA ARG A 74 9.91 10.37 23.90
C ARG A 74 10.44 11.02 25.19
N GLY A 75 9.56 11.60 26.01
CA GLY A 75 9.91 12.18 27.30
C GLY A 75 9.72 11.25 28.50
N VAL A 76 9.21 10.03 28.29
CA VAL A 76 9.10 9.04 29.36
C VAL A 76 10.41 8.28 29.40
N GLU A 77 11.38 8.82 30.14
CA GLU A 77 12.50 8.05 30.66
C GLU A 77 11.99 6.72 31.19
N ASN A 78 12.74 5.64 30.90
CA ASN A 78 12.48 4.27 31.37
C ASN A 78 11.71 4.28 32.70
N PRO A 79 10.46 3.81 32.76
CA PRO A 79 9.83 3.62 34.05
C PRO A 79 10.73 2.63 34.78
N GLN A 80 11.44 3.10 35.81
CA GLN A 80 12.16 2.24 36.73
C GLN A 80 11.09 1.32 37.32
N ILE A 81 11.00 0.10 36.80
CA ILE A 81 10.12 -0.92 37.33
C ILE A 81 10.67 -1.19 38.73
N PRO A 82 9.98 -0.80 39.82
CA PRO A 82 10.42 -1.21 41.14
C PRO A 82 10.34 -2.73 41.14
N GLY A 83 11.49 -3.39 41.28
CA GLY A 83 11.54 -4.84 41.44
C GLY A 83 10.85 -5.19 42.73
N TYR A 84 9.57 -5.58 42.66
CA TYR A 84 8.91 -6.20 43.79
C TYR A 84 9.42 -7.64 43.87
N THR A 85 10.27 -7.92 44.86
CA THR A 85 10.51 -9.28 45.29
C THR A 85 9.24 -9.76 45.99
N THR A 86 8.58 -10.78 45.43
CA THR A 86 7.59 -11.53 46.20
C THR A 86 8.36 -12.44 47.17
N GLU A 87 8.80 -11.91 48.30
CA GLU A 87 9.13 -12.76 49.45
C GLU A 87 7.80 -13.30 49.98
N ILE A 88 7.44 -14.49 49.50
CA ILE A 88 6.37 -15.27 50.09
C ILE A 88 7.00 -15.97 51.28
N GLU A 89 6.86 -15.39 52.48
CA GLU A 89 7.07 -16.14 53.73
C GLU A 89 5.97 -17.23 53.81
N LEU A 90 6.33 -18.45 53.41
CA LEU A 90 5.57 -19.65 53.68
C LEU A 90 6.29 -20.38 54.82
N ASP A 91 5.79 -20.24 56.04
CA ASP A 91 6.05 -21.07 57.23
C ASP A 91 5.16 -20.47 58.36
N ASN A 92 4.18 -21.10 59.02
CA ASN A 92 3.82 -22.49 59.26
C ASN A 92 2.31 -22.58 59.61
N ILE A 93 1.61 -23.63 59.14
CA ILE A 93 0.46 -24.25 59.85
C ILE A 93 0.82 -25.71 60.07
#